data_AF-A1TMW2-F1
#
_entry.id   AF-A1TMW2-F1
#
_cell.length_a   1.000
_cell.length_b   1.000
_cell.length_c   1.000
_cell.angle_alpha   90.00
_cell.angle_beta   90.00
_cell.angle_gamma   90.00
#
_symmetry.space_group_name_H-M   'P 1'
#
loop_
_entity.id
_entity.type
_entity.pdbx_description
1 polymer ?
#
loop_
_entity_poly.entity_id
_entity_poly.type
_entity_poly.pdbx_seq_one_letter_code
_entity_poly.pdbx_strand_id
1 'polypeptide(L)'
;MAKFSTGLRNGMLESTGFKEALQGSVLKIYGGAVPDDADAAVSGTLLATLTDNGGSGGLNFGAAAGGILSKDTAQVWKTNSIPTTGSATYFRLSPASDDGSASTTVPRLQGTIAAINADMNVSNTLFTAGQPWTLNYFAVALPTLQ
;
A
#
# COMPACT_ATOMS: atom_id res chain seq x y z
N MET A 1 -10.94 7.18 2.56
CA MET A 1 -11.17 5.81 3.04
C MET A 1 -10.58 4.89 2.00
N ALA A 2 -9.71 3.99 2.44
CA ALA A 2 -8.97 3.12 1.54
C ALA A 2 -9.93 2.19 0.77
N LYS A 3 -9.62 1.97 -0.50
CA LYS A 3 -10.39 1.19 -1.45
C LYS A 3 -9.79 -0.21 -1.56
N PHE A 4 -10.64 -1.22 -1.42
CA PHE A 4 -10.27 -2.63 -1.49
C PHE A 4 -10.76 -3.16 -2.85
N SER A 5 -9.87 -3.79 -3.62
CA SER A 5 -10.20 -4.41 -4.91
C SER A 5 -11.29 -5.47 -4.77
N THR A 6 -11.98 -5.77 -5.86
CA THR A 6 -12.97 -6.85 -5.92
C THR A 6 -12.37 -8.19 -5.51
N GLY A 7 -11.18 -8.52 -6.00
CA GLY A 7 -10.48 -9.76 -5.65
C GLY A 7 -10.15 -9.88 -4.17
N LEU A 8 -9.69 -8.79 -3.54
CA LEU A 8 -9.41 -8.77 -2.11
C LEU A 8 -10.70 -8.92 -1.28
N ARG A 9 -11.75 -8.18 -1.61
CA ARG A 9 -13.03 -8.23 -0.88
C ARG A 9 -13.66 -9.61 -0.96
N ASN A 10 -13.70 -10.21 -2.15
CA ASN A 10 -14.28 -11.54 -2.34
C ASN A 10 -13.45 -12.61 -1.62
N GLY A 11 -12.12 -12.57 -1.76
CA GLY A 11 -11.24 -13.51 -1.06
C GLY A 11 -11.44 -13.48 0.47
N MET A 12 -11.58 -12.27 1.05
CA MET A 12 -11.85 -12.08 2.47
C MET A 12 -13.20 -12.58 2.94
N LEU A 13 -14.22 -12.59 2.07
CA LEU A 13 -15.55 -13.13 2.36
C LEU A 13 -15.66 -14.63 2.09
N GLU A 14 -14.68 -15.19 1.38
CA GLU A 14 -14.55 -16.62 1.12
C GLU A 14 -13.55 -17.23 2.13
N SER A 15 -12.44 -17.80 1.66
CA SER A 15 -11.49 -18.53 2.51
C SER A 15 -10.18 -17.80 2.79
N THR A 16 -9.90 -16.67 2.12
CA THR A 16 -8.58 -16.01 2.18
C THR A 16 -8.63 -14.81 3.10
N GLY A 17 -7.98 -14.88 4.26
CA GLY A 17 -7.88 -13.73 5.15
C GLY A 17 -7.07 -12.57 4.55
N PHE A 18 -7.30 -11.32 5.01
CA PHE A 18 -6.56 -10.14 4.51
C PHE A 18 -5.04 -10.33 4.59
N LYS A 19 -4.54 -10.89 5.70
CA LYS A 19 -3.10 -11.16 5.88
C LYS A 19 -2.58 -12.09 4.80
N GLU A 20 -3.27 -13.19 4.54
CA GLU A 20 -2.88 -14.18 3.53
C GLU A 20 -2.87 -13.57 2.13
N ALA A 21 -3.89 -12.77 1.79
CA ALA A 21 -4.01 -12.13 0.48
C ALA A 21 -2.89 -11.12 0.17
N LEU A 22 -2.35 -10.44 1.19
CA LEU A 22 -1.44 -9.30 1.00
C LEU A 22 -0.06 -9.47 1.65
N GLN A 23 0.19 -10.54 2.41
CA GLN A 23 1.54 -10.82 2.91
C GLN A 23 2.50 -11.08 1.75
N GLY A 24 3.71 -10.54 1.83
CA GLY A 24 4.71 -10.60 0.76
C GLY A 24 4.49 -9.59 -0.38
N SER A 25 3.50 -8.70 -0.25
CA SER A 25 3.22 -7.64 -1.24
C SER A 25 4.29 -6.54 -1.25
N VAL A 26 4.17 -5.59 -2.17
CA VAL A 26 4.94 -4.34 -2.18
C VAL A 26 4.00 -3.15 -2.09
N LEU A 27 4.47 -2.04 -1.52
CA LEU A 27 3.68 -0.80 -1.45
C LEU A 27 4.24 0.20 -2.45
N LYS A 28 3.47 0.48 -3.50
CA LYS A 28 3.80 1.40 -4.58
C LYS A 28 3.18 2.76 -4.29
N ILE A 29 3.97 3.83 -4.35
CA ILE A 29 3.54 5.22 -4.12
C ILE A 29 3.54 5.96 -5.44
N TYR A 30 2.44 6.66 -5.73
CA TYR A 30 2.22 7.33 -6.99
C TYR A 30 1.91 8.82 -6.80
N GLY A 31 2.29 9.61 -7.80
CA GLY A 31 1.93 11.01 -7.95
C GLY A 31 1.03 11.23 -9.16
N GLY A 32 -0.09 11.92 -8.99
CA GLY A 32 -1.03 12.24 -10.06
C GLY A 32 -2.49 12.09 -9.64
N ALA A 33 -3.37 11.89 -10.61
CA ALA A 33 -4.76 11.58 -10.33
C ALA A 33 -4.86 10.21 -9.62
N VAL A 34 -5.67 10.13 -8.56
CA VAL A 34 -5.94 8.88 -7.84
C VAL A 34 -6.99 8.09 -8.63
N PRO A 35 -6.78 6.79 -8.92
CA PRO A 35 -7.80 5.97 -9.56
C PRO A 35 -9.11 5.90 -8.75
N ASP A 36 -10.23 5.76 -9.47
CA ASP A 36 -11.58 5.71 -8.88
C ASP A 36 -11.79 4.53 -7.94
N ASP A 37 -11.10 3.42 -8.17
CA ASP A 37 -11.06 2.25 -7.29
C ASP A 37 -9.72 1.52 -7.39
N ALA A 38 -9.60 0.41 -6.65
CA ALA A 38 -8.41 -0.43 -6.66
C ALA A 38 -8.37 -1.44 -7.82
N ASP A 39 -9.48 -1.61 -8.54
CA ASP A 39 -9.55 -2.49 -9.72
C ASP A 39 -9.05 -1.76 -10.96
N ALA A 40 -9.24 -0.44 -11.03
CA ALA A 40 -8.80 0.42 -12.10
C ALA A 40 -7.28 0.39 -12.31
N ALA A 41 -6.89 0.61 -13.56
CA ALA A 41 -5.49 0.76 -13.94
C ALA A 41 -4.84 1.91 -13.16
N VAL A 42 -3.54 1.79 -12.89
CA VAL A 42 -2.77 2.86 -12.24
C VAL A 42 -2.76 4.11 -13.12
N SER A 43 -2.79 5.29 -12.50
CA SER A 43 -2.73 6.58 -13.16
C SER A 43 -1.62 7.44 -12.57
N GLY A 44 -1.03 8.31 -13.37
CA GLY A 44 0.10 9.14 -12.95
C GLY A 44 1.42 8.38 -12.92
N THR A 45 2.35 8.84 -12.08
CA THR A 45 3.75 8.41 -12.08
C THR A 45 4.07 7.61 -10.83
N LEU A 46 4.73 6.46 -10.98
CA LEU A 46 5.28 5.71 -9.85
C LEU A 46 6.48 6.47 -9.27
N LEU A 47 6.37 6.91 -8.01
CA LEU A 47 7.41 7.67 -7.31
C LEU A 47 8.31 6.77 -6.47
N ALA A 48 7.77 5.72 -5.86
CA ALA A 48 8.55 4.79 -5.04
C ALA A 48 7.88 3.41 -4.95
N THR A 49 8.68 2.37 -4.78
CA THR A 49 8.23 1.04 -4.36
C THR A 49 8.91 0.71 -3.03
N LEU A 50 8.11 0.40 -2.02
CA LEU A 50 8.58 -0.01 -0.70
C LEU A 50 8.61 -1.52 -0.61
N THR A 51 9.72 -2.02 -0.06
CA THR A 51 10.01 -3.41 0.22
C THR A 51 10.67 -3.52 1.59
N ASP A 52 10.91 -4.75 2.06
CA ASP A 52 11.65 -4.96 3.31
C ASP A 52 13.10 -4.50 3.15
N ASN A 53 13.50 -3.55 4.01
CA ASN A 53 14.79 -2.87 3.98
C ASN A 53 15.13 -2.20 2.62
N GLY A 54 14.15 -2.00 1.74
CA GLY A 54 14.36 -1.52 0.37
C GLY A 54 15.10 -2.54 -0.52
N GLY A 55 15.06 -3.83 -0.15
CA GLY A 55 15.62 -4.94 -0.92
C GLY A 55 14.57 -5.66 -1.77
N SER A 56 14.72 -6.98 -1.94
CA SER A 56 13.79 -7.83 -2.70
C SER A 56 12.70 -8.50 -1.84
N GLY A 57 12.76 -8.35 -0.52
CA GLY A 57 11.81 -8.97 0.41
C GLY A 57 10.43 -8.31 0.36
N GLY A 58 9.38 -9.13 0.34
CA GLY A 58 8.00 -8.67 0.43
C GLY A 58 7.65 -8.10 1.81
N LEU A 59 6.62 -7.26 1.82
CA LEU A 59 6.08 -6.61 3.00
C LEU A 59 5.15 -7.56 3.76
N ASN A 60 5.45 -7.79 5.03
CA ASN A 60 4.78 -8.76 5.89
C ASN A 60 4.07 -8.07 7.06
N PHE A 61 3.02 -8.73 7.55
CA PHE A 61 2.23 -8.27 8.68
C PHE A 61 2.51 -9.09 9.94
N GLY A 62 2.40 -8.44 11.10
CA GLY A 62 2.46 -9.09 12.41
C GLY A 62 1.23 -9.95 12.73
N ALA A 63 0.98 -10.18 14.01
CA ALA A 63 -0.26 -10.80 14.47
C ALA A 63 -1.39 -9.75 14.53
N ALA A 64 -2.61 -10.15 14.18
CA ALA A 64 -3.78 -9.30 14.36
C ALA A 64 -4.16 -9.22 15.85
N ALA A 65 -4.57 -8.05 16.32
CA ALA A 65 -5.06 -7.82 17.67
C ALA A 65 -6.18 -6.76 17.65
N GLY A 66 -7.31 -7.04 18.30
CA GLY A 66 -8.42 -6.08 18.41
C GLY A 66 -8.99 -5.60 17.06
N GLY A 67 -8.99 -6.45 16.03
CA GLY A 67 -9.46 -6.09 14.68
C GLY A 67 -8.44 -5.28 13.85
N ILE A 68 -7.23 -5.07 14.37
CA ILE A 68 -6.15 -4.32 13.72
C ILE A 68 -5.03 -5.28 13.31
N LEU A 69 -4.56 -5.14 12.07
CA LEU A 69 -3.39 -5.82 11.55
C LEU A 69 -2.32 -4.79 11.16
N SER A 70 -1.21 -4.80 11.88
CA SER A 70 -0.08 -3.87 11.67
C SER A 70 1.04 -4.50 10.85
N LYS A 71 1.88 -3.66 10.22
CA LYS A 71 3.14 -4.13 9.63
C LYS A 71 3.95 -4.93 10.65
N ASP A 72 4.72 -5.90 10.17
CA ASP A 72 5.67 -6.62 11.03
C ASP A 72 6.67 -5.62 11.63
N THR A 73 6.84 -5.69 12.95
CA THR A 73 7.76 -4.81 13.69
C THR A 73 9.22 -5.16 13.40
N ALA A 74 9.50 -6.40 12.97
CA ALA A 74 10.83 -6.83 12.56
C ALA A 74 11.25 -6.27 11.18
N GLN A 75 10.30 -5.80 10.36
CA GLN A 75 10.59 -5.29 9.02
C GLN A 75 10.69 -3.77 8.97
N VAL A 76 11.54 -3.27 8.08
CA VAL A 76 11.65 -1.84 7.77
C VAL A 76 11.07 -1.61 6.38
N TRP A 77 9.86 -1.07 6.30
CA TRP A 77 9.19 -0.82 5.02
C TRP A 77 9.74 0.47 4.42
N LYS A 78 10.63 0.37 3.43
CA LYS A 78 11.32 1.53 2.88
C LYS A 78 11.66 1.37 1.40
N THR A 79 11.99 2.48 0.77
CA THR A 79 12.81 2.51 -0.43
C THR A 79 14.18 3.09 -0.07
N ASN A 80 15.24 2.53 -0.64
CA ASN A 80 16.61 3.03 -0.44
C ASN A 80 16.88 4.32 -1.23
N SER A 81 16.14 4.52 -2.33
CA SER A 81 16.25 5.70 -3.17
C SER A 81 14.95 5.85 -3.96
N ILE A 82 14.27 6.98 -3.79
CA ILE A 82 13.14 7.39 -4.61
C ILE A 82 13.63 7.53 -6.07
N PRO A 83 13.05 6.79 -7.05
CA PRO A 83 13.49 6.88 -8.44
C PRO A 83 13.07 8.18 -9.16
N THR A 84 11.98 8.82 -8.73
CA THR A 84 11.41 9.97 -9.45
C THR A 84 10.89 11.02 -8.49
N THR A 85 11.28 12.29 -8.71
CA THR A 85 10.76 13.42 -7.94
C THR A 85 9.30 13.67 -8.29
N GLY A 86 8.45 13.90 -7.30
CA GLY A 86 7.05 14.22 -7.50
C GLY A 86 6.30 14.42 -6.20
N SER A 87 5.03 14.81 -6.31
CA SER A 87 4.13 14.89 -5.16
C SER A 87 3.37 13.57 -5.01
N ALA A 88 3.53 12.88 -3.89
CA ALA A 88 2.81 11.66 -3.57
C ALA A 88 1.34 11.97 -3.28
N THR A 89 0.45 11.20 -3.92
CA THR A 89 -1.00 11.44 -3.92
C THR A 89 -1.80 10.20 -3.53
N TYR A 90 -1.31 9.00 -3.83
CA TYR A 90 -1.92 7.75 -3.42
C TYR A 90 -0.89 6.62 -3.34
N PHE A 91 -1.24 5.55 -2.63
CA PHE A 91 -0.49 4.30 -2.61
C PHE A 91 -1.35 3.13 -3.07
N ARG A 92 -0.69 2.07 -3.51
CA ARG A 92 -1.29 0.75 -3.73
C ARG A 92 -0.40 -0.32 -3.09
N LEU A 93 -0.97 -1.13 -2.21
CA LEU A 93 -0.38 -2.37 -1.70
C LEU A 93 -0.91 -3.52 -2.57
N SER A 94 0.00 -4.25 -3.21
CA SER A 94 -0.32 -5.32 -4.17
C SER A 94 0.82 -6.32 -4.28
N PRO A 95 0.60 -7.52 -4.84
CA PRO A 95 1.67 -8.43 -5.20
C PRO A 95 2.75 -7.75 -6.04
N ALA A 96 4.01 -8.17 -5.90
CA ALA A 96 5.12 -7.64 -6.69
C ALA A 96 4.92 -7.84 -8.20
N SER A 97 4.21 -8.92 -8.58
CA SER A 97 3.86 -9.26 -9.96
C SER A 97 2.73 -8.41 -10.55
N ASP A 98 2.06 -7.57 -9.76
CA ASP A 98 1.01 -6.68 -10.25
C ASP A 98 1.59 -5.66 -11.23
N ASP A 99 1.13 -5.70 -12.48
CA ASP A 99 1.57 -4.82 -13.57
C ASP A 99 0.89 -3.43 -13.56
N GLY A 100 -0.11 -3.24 -12.69
CA GLY A 100 -0.88 -2.01 -12.59
C GLY A 100 -2.01 -1.88 -13.62
N SER A 101 -2.27 -2.91 -14.44
CA SER A 101 -3.40 -2.94 -15.37
C SER A 101 -4.74 -3.03 -14.62
N ALA A 102 -5.84 -2.73 -15.30
CA ALA A 102 -7.16 -2.93 -14.72
C ALA A 102 -7.37 -4.43 -14.41
N SER A 103 -7.84 -4.76 -13.20
CA SER A 103 -8.06 -6.14 -12.76
C SER A 103 -9.07 -6.20 -11.64
N THR A 104 -9.98 -7.16 -11.71
CA THR A 104 -10.95 -7.48 -10.65
C THR A 104 -10.51 -8.66 -9.79
N THR A 105 -9.38 -9.30 -10.09
CA THR A 105 -8.93 -10.53 -9.42
C THR A 105 -7.69 -10.33 -8.56
N VAL A 106 -6.82 -9.37 -8.90
CA VAL A 106 -5.59 -9.12 -8.14
C VAL A 106 -5.93 -8.48 -6.79
N PRO A 107 -5.46 -9.03 -5.65
CA PRO A 107 -5.70 -8.42 -4.35
C PRO A 107 -4.89 -7.13 -4.22
N ARG A 108 -5.62 -6.01 -4.13
CA ARG A 108 -5.08 -4.67 -3.97
C ARG A 108 -5.79 -3.92 -2.85
N LEU A 109 -5.01 -3.18 -2.07
CA LEU A 109 -5.47 -2.12 -1.18
C LEU A 109 -4.92 -0.78 -1.69
N GLN A 110 -5.78 0.20 -1.88
CA GLN A 110 -5.42 1.54 -2.36
C GLN A 110 -5.87 2.61 -1.37
N GLY A 111 -5.06 3.63 -1.13
CA GLY A 111 -5.45 4.76 -0.28
C GLY A 111 -4.81 6.06 -0.72
N THR A 112 -5.39 7.18 -0.31
CA THR A 112 -4.82 8.51 -0.59
C THR A 112 -3.61 8.79 0.29
N ILE A 113 -2.74 9.68 -0.19
CA ILE A 113 -1.62 10.26 0.55
C ILE A 113 -1.80 11.77 0.60
N ALA A 114 -1.71 12.36 1.79
CA ALA A 114 -1.67 13.81 1.99
C ALA A 114 -0.99 14.13 3.32
N ALA A 115 -0.83 15.42 3.63
CA ALA A 115 -0.31 15.83 4.93
C ALA A 115 -1.31 15.57 6.07
N ILE A 116 -2.60 15.70 5.76
CA ILE A 116 -3.71 15.55 6.69
C ILE A 116 -4.92 14.95 5.97
N ASN A 117 -5.80 14.27 6.72
CA ASN A 117 -7.07 13.72 6.25
C ASN A 117 -6.96 12.75 5.05
N ALA A 118 -5.84 12.04 4.93
CA ALA A 118 -5.66 10.96 3.97
C ALA A 118 -5.64 9.59 4.65
N ASP A 119 -5.75 8.53 3.85
CA ASP A 119 -5.59 7.15 4.33
C ASP A 119 -4.16 6.89 4.81
N MET A 120 -3.16 7.54 4.20
CA MET A 120 -1.79 7.61 4.67
C MET A 120 -1.37 9.08 4.83
N ASN A 121 -1.17 9.51 6.07
CA ASN A 121 -0.68 10.86 6.36
C ASN A 121 0.85 10.88 6.42
N VAL A 122 1.45 11.85 5.72
CA VAL A 122 2.91 12.04 5.66
C VAL A 122 3.26 13.48 5.99
N SER A 123 4.38 13.74 6.66
CA SER A 123 4.79 15.12 6.98
C SER A 123 5.15 15.95 5.74
N ASN A 124 5.55 15.28 4.65
CA ASN A 124 5.86 15.91 3.37
C ASN A 124 5.44 15.00 2.21
N THR A 125 4.62 15.52 1.30
CA THR A 125 4.23 14.79 0.08
C THR A 125 5.22 14.98 -1.06
N LEU A 126 6.18 15.91 -0.95
CA LEU A 126 7.23 16.11 -1.95
C LEU A 126 8.31 15.04 -1.76
N PHE A 127 8.32 14.10 -2.69
CA PHE A 127 9.31 13.04 -2.78
C PHE A 127 10.39 13.50 -3.75
N THR A 128 11.65 13.43 -3.33
CA THR A 128 12.79 13.89 -4.13
C THR A 128 13.62 12.68 -4.55
N ALA A 129 13.95 12.60 -5.84
CA ALA A 129 14.77 11.52 -6.37
C ALA A 129 16.12 11.41 -5.63
N GLY A 130 16.60 10.19 -5.42
CA GLY A 130 17.85 9.91 -4.71
C GLY A 130 17.72 9.88 -3.19
N GLN A 131 16.61 10.34 -2.61
CA GLN A 131 16.41 10.29 -1.16
C GLN A 131 15.80 8.95 -0.72
N PRO A 132 16.22 8.38 0.41
CA PRO A 132 15.51 7.25 1.01
C PRO A 132 14.17 7.72 1.57
N TRP A 133 13.20 6.80 1.65
CA TRP A 133 11.94 7.06 2.32
C TRP A 133 11.44 5.82 3.04
N THR A 134 10.99 5.98 4.29
CA THR A 134 10.58 4.89 5.17
C THR A 134 9.17 5.13 5.68
N LEU A 135 8.33 4.10 5.62
CA LEU A 135 7.02 4.09 6.25
C LEU A 135 7.12 3.48 7.65
N ASN A 136 7.04 4.33 8.67
CA ASN A 136 7.22 3.91 10.06
C ASN A 136 6.00 3.17 10.62
N TYR A 137 4.79 3.56 10.20
CA TYR A 137 3.54 2.99 10.68
C TYR A 137 2.62 2.63 9.50
N PHE A 138 2.11 1.41 9.53
CA PHE A 138 1.07 0.94 8.63
C PHE A 138 0.21 -0.06 9.39
N ALA A 139 -1.09 0.16 9.38
CA ALA A 139 -2.06 -0.75 9.97
C ALA A 139 -3.36 -0.70 9.16
N VAL A 140 -4.04 -1.83 9.14
CA VAL A 140 -5.38 -1.96 8.57
C VAL A 140 -6.31 -2.41 9.69
N ALA A 141 -7.40 -1.69 9.87
CA ALA A 141 -8.46 -2.06 10.80
C ALA A 141 -9.66 -2.55 9.99
N LEU A 142 -10.24 -3.67 10.41
CA LEU A 142 -11.58 -4.06 9.97
C LEU A 142 -12.63 -3.26 10.75
N PRO A 143 -13.87 -3.16 10.24
CA PRO A 143 -14.95 -2.46 10.93
C PRO A 143 -15.01 -2.82 12.42
N THR A 144 -15.14 -1.78 13.24
CA THR A 144 -15.16 -1.92 14.70
C THR A 144 -16.42 -2.65 15.14
N LEU A 145 -16.38 -3.19 16.36
CA LEU A 145 -17.49 -3.95 16.90
C LEU A 145 -18.77 -3.08 17.06
N GLN A 146 -18.59 -1.76 17.27
CA GLN A 146 -19.60 -0.69 17.35
C GLN A 146 -18.96 0.66 17.01
#